data_AF-A0A7G7G9R9-F1
#
_entry.id   AF-A0A7G7G9R9-F1
#
_cell.length_a   1.000
_cell.length_b   1.000
_cell.length_c   1.000
_cell.angle_alpha   90.00
_cell.angle_beta   90.00
_cell.angle_gamma   90.00
#
_symmetry.space_group_name_H-M   'P 1'
#
loop_
_entity.id
_entity.type
_entity.pdbx_description
1 polymer ?
#
loop_
_entity_poly.entity_id
_entity_poly.type
_entity_poly.pdbx_seq_one_letter_code
_entity_poly.pdbx_strand_id
1 'polypeptide(L)'
;MSELEKSKANKLSGSDKVYRDIVEKLQATFKKYDYIPEIAACNQNCQLVIGQGNSKDEQTEYLLQIVMCLLQTVPNSPFVEELFNNFLKDYIHFVNPEHIYHLAEYYLTDDFILKHKSEWLQDQTPKIRYI
;
A
#
# COMPACT_ATOMS: atom_id res chain seq x y z
N MET A 1 -14.17 31.36 19.35
CA MET A 1 -13.24 30.32 18.87
C MET A 1 -11.93 30.96 18.49
N SER A 2 -10.84 30.49 19.09
CA SER A 2 -9.47 30.98 18.86
C SER A 2 -8.91 30.47 17.52
N GLU A 3 -7.99 31.21 16.90
CA GLU A 3 -7.27 30.77 15.69
C GLU A 3 -6.52 29.45 15.90
N LEU A 4 -6.13 29.17 17.15
CA LEU A 4 -5.51 27.90 17.55
C LEU A 4 -6.49 26.71 17.45
N GLU A 5 -7.78 26.95 17.72
CA GLU A 5 -8.82 25.91 17.62
C GLU A 5 -9.20 25.66 16.15
N LYS A 6 -9.25 26.71 15.32
CA LYS A 6 -9.46 26.59 13.88
C LYS A 6 -8.33 25.83 13.17
N SER A 7 -7.07 26.06 13.57
CA SER A 7 -5.93 25.34 12.98
C SER A 7 -5.89 23.85 13.37
N LYS A 8 -6.28 23.50 14.61
CA LYS A 8 -6.44 22.10 15.03
C LYS A 8 -7.57 21.39 14.28
N ALA A 9 -8.73 22.05 14.13
CA ALA A 9 -9.86 21.50 13.37
C ALA A 9 -9.53 21.31 11.88
N ASN A 10 -8.83 22.26 11.25
CA ASN A 10 -8.36 22.10 9.86
C ASN A 10 -7.32 20.98 9.71
N LYS A 11 -6.40 20.80 10.66
CA LYS A 11 -5.44 19.68 10.67
C LYS A 11 -6.11 18.32 10.83
N LEU A 12 -7.15 18.21 11.65
CA LEU A 12 -7.97 17.00 11.79
C LEU A 12 -8.62 16.63 10.44
N SER A 13 -9.21 17.62 9.73
CA SER A 13 -9.83 17.37 8.42
C SER A 13 -8.83 16.95 7.32
N GLY A 14 -7.60 17.45 7.37
CA GLY A 14 -6.54 17.11 6.41
C GLY A 14 -5.97 15.70 6.63
N SER A 15 -5.79 15.30 7.90
CA SER A 15 -5.33 13.95 8.27
C SER A 15 -6.33 12.89 7.84
N ASP A 16 -7.63 13.11 8.07
CA ASP A 16 -8.69 12.19 7.67
C ASP A 16 -8.78 12.04 6.15
N LYS A 17 -8.46 13.11 5.40
CA LYS A 17 -8.40 13.05 3.94
C LYS A 17 -7.22 12.16 3.50
N VAL A 18 -6.02 12.39 4.01
CA VAL A 18 -4.84 11.58 3.66
C VAL A 18 -5.07 10.11 4.00
N TYR A 19 -5.65 9.81 5.16
CA TYR A 19 -6.02 8.43 5.52
C TYR A 19 -6.94 7.79 4.47
N ARG A 20 -8.04 8.45 4.11
CA ARG A 20 -8.97 7.93 3.09
C ARG A 20 -8.28 7.76 1.74
N ASP A 21 -7.49 8.74 1.31
CA ASP A 21 -6.78 8.70 0.02
C ASP A 21 -5.83 7.48 -0.03
N ILE A 22 -5.13 7.18 1.07
CA ILE A 22 -4.25 5.99 1.19
C ILE A 22 -5.04 4.69 1.06
N VAL A 23 -6.16 4.58 1.77
CA VAL A 23 -7.00 3.37 1.77
C VAL A 23 -7.64 3.15 0.40
N GLU A 24 -8.20 4.20 -0.21
CA GLU A 24 -8.79 4.14 -1.54
C GLU A 24 -7.76 3.76 -2.60
N LYS A 25 -6.55 4.35 -2.54
CA LYS A 25 -5.44 4.03 -3.43
C LYS A 25 -4.98 2.58 -3.29
N LEU A 26 -4.91 2.05 -2.07
CA LEU A 26 -4.57 0.66 -1.83
C LEU A 26 -5.62 -0.29 -2.43
N GLN A 27 -6.90 -0.04 -2.17
CA GLN A 27 -8.01 -0.82 -2.72
C GLN A 27 -8.05 -0.76 -4.24
N ALA A 28 -7.82 0.42 -4.82
CA ALA A 28 -7.74 0.62 -6.27
C ALA A 28 -6.56 -0.15 -6.87
N THR A 29 -5.42 -0.18 -6.20
CA THR A 29 -4.24 -0.97 -6.62
C THR A 29 -4.56 -2.45 -6.61
N PHE A 30 -5.10 -2.98 -5.51
CA PHE A 30 -5.47 -4.40 -5.44
C PHE A 30 -6.49 -4.77 -6.50
N LYS A 31 -7.52 -3.94 -6.72
CA LYS A 31 -8.54 -4.19 -7.74
C LYS A 31 -7.98 -4.16 -9.16
N LYS A 32 -7.11 -3.20 -9.48
CA LYS A 32 -6.52 -3.07 -10.82
C LYS A 32 -5.62 -4.27 -11.15
N TYR A 33 -4.85 -4.73 -10.18
CA TYR A 33 -3.80 -5.74 -10.36
C TYR A 33 -4.17 -7.13 -9.82
N ASP A 34 -5.45 -7.40 -9.55
CA ASP A 34 -5.95 -8.69 -9.03
C ASP A 34 -5.67 -9.89 -9.95
N TYR A 35 -5.38 -9.65 -11.23
CA TYR A 35 -4.96 -10.70 -12.16
C TYR A 35 -3.53 -11.23 -11.88
N ILE A 36 -2.77 -10.58 -10.99
CA ILE A 36 -1.46 -11.03 -10.52
C ILE A 36 -1.70 -11.88 -9.25
N PRO A 37 -1.41 -13.20 -9.27
CA PRO A 37 -1.75 -14.10 -8.16
C PRO A 37 -1.22 -13.65 -6.79
N GLU A 38 -0.01 -13.10 -6.74
CA GLU A 38 0.63 -12.62 -5.50
C GLU A 38 -0.10 -11.41 -4.93
N ILE A 39 -0.60 -10.53 -5.79
CA ILE A 39 -1.39 -9.35 -5.41
C ILE A 39 -2.77 -9.77 -4.92
N ALA A 40 -3.42 -10.71 -5.62
CA ALA A 40 -4.70 -11.27 -5.19
C ALA A 40 -4.61 -11.97 -3.82
N ALA A 41 -3.59 -12.81 -3.62
CA ALA A 41 -3.33 -13.48 -2.34
C ALA A 41 -3.02 -12.46 -1.23
N CYS A 42 -2.24 -11.42 -1.54
CA CYS A 42 -1.96 -10.34 -0.59
C CYS A 42 -3.23 -9.59 -0.18
N ASN A 43 -4.11 -9.24 -1.13
CA ASN A 43 -5.39 -8.60 -0.85
C ASN A 43 -6.25 -9.46 0.09
N GLN A 44 -6.36 -10.77 -0.19
CA GLN A 44 -7.11 -11.70 0.67
C GLN A 44 -6.56 -11.74 2.10
N ASN A 45 -5.23 -11.77 2.27
CA ASN A 45 -4.61 -11.75 3.58
C ASN A 45 -4.85 -10.42 4.33
N CYS A 46 -4.79 -9.29 3.62
CA CYS A 46 -4.97 -7.99 4.24
C CYS A 46 -6.45 -7.64 4.51
N GLN A 47 -7.41 -8.30 3.85
CA GLN A 47 -8.84 -8.15 4.15
C GLN A 47 -9.24 -8.70 5.53
N LEU A 48 -8.42 -9.57 6.12
CA LEU A 48 -8.65 -10.11 7.47
C LEU A 48 -8.33 -9.09 8.59
N VAL A 49 -7.74 -7.95 8.24
CA VAL A 49 -7.42 -6.85 9.14
C VAL A 49 -8.70 -6.04 9.41
N ILE A 50 -9.53 -6.49 10.36
CA ILE A 50 -10.82 -5.84 10.69
C ILE A 50 -10.59 -4.73 11.72
N GLY A 51 -10.75 -3.47 11.25
CA GLY A 51 -10.93 -2.29 12.09
C GLY A 51 -10.58 -0.99 11.38
N GLN A 52 -11.54 -0.32 10.73
CA GLN A 52 -11.32 1.06 10.27
C GLN A 52 -11.31 1.99 11.50
N GLY A 53 -10.25 2.79 11.61
CA GLY A 53 -10.11 3.73 12.71
C GLY A 53 -10.91 5.01 12.52
N ASN A 54 -11.66 5.40 13.54
CA ASN A 54 -12.37 6.68 13.58
C ASN A 54 -11.53 7.79 14.22
N SER A 55 -10.51 7.41 15.00
CA SER A 55 -9.52 8.33 15.57
C SER A 55 -8.16 8.21 14.87
N LYS A 56 -7.31 9.22 15.02
CA LYS A 56 -5.96 9.22 14.42
C LYS A 56 -5.11 8.03 14.89
N ASP A 57 -5.25 7.63 16.15
CA ASP A 57 -4.51 6.49 16.71
C ASP A 57 -4.98 5.18 16.07
N GLU A 58 -6.29 4.97 15.97
CA GLU A 58 -6.85 3.79 15.29
C GLU A 58 -6.54 3.79 13.79
N GLN A 59 -6.53 4.95 13.12
CA GLN A 59 -6.11 5.08 11.72
C GLN A 59 -4.63 4.69 11.54
N THR A 60 -3.77 5.15 12.45
CA THR A 60 -2.33 4.81 12.45
C THR A 60 -2.14 3.31 12.66
N GLU A 61 -2.85 2.73 13.63
CA GLU A 61 -2.80 1.30 13.92
C GLU A 61 -3.30 0.47 12.73
N TYR A 62 -4.40 0.87 12.09
CA TYR A 62 -4.91 0.20 10.89
C TYR A 62 -3.90 0.21 9.74
N LEU A 63 -3.30 1.38 9.44
CA LEU A 63 -2.28 1.47 8.40
C LEU A 63 -1.03 0.65 8.76
N LEU A 64 -0.64 0.61 10.03
CA LEU A 64 0.47 -0.23 10.50
C LEU A 64 0.17 -1.73 10.33
N GLN A 65 -1.06 -2.16 10.59
CA GLN A 65 -1.47 -3.55 10.35
C GLN A 65 -1.39 -3.90 8.85
N ILE A 66 -1.71 -2.97 7.96
CA ILE A 66 -1.48 -3.14 6.52
C ILE A 66 0.03 -3.26 6.21
N VAL A 67 0.88 -2.39 6.76
CA VAL A 67 2.35 -2.50 6.60
C VAL A 67 2.81 -3.91 6.98
N MET A 68 2.31 -4.45 8.09
CA MET A 68 2.68 -5.79 8.57
C MET A 68 2.16 -6.90 7.66
N CYS A 69 0.93 -6.79 7.17
CA CYS A 69 0.38 -7.73 6.18
C CYS A 69 1.24 -7.76 4.90
N LEU A 70 1.56 -6.59 4.36
CA LEU A 70 2.38 -6.46 3.16
C LEU A 70 3.78 -7.03 3.39
N LEU A 71 4.42 -6.72 4.53
CA LEU A 71 5.78 -7.20 4.82
C LEU A 71 5.86 -8.74 4.88
N GLN A 72 4.82 -9.41 5.37
CA GLN A 72 4.76 -10.88 5.40
C GLN A 72 4.69 -11.49 3.99
N THR A 73 4.17 -10.76 3.00
CA THR A 73 4.02 -11.22 1.61
C THR A 73 5.16 -10.76 0.69
N VAL A 74 5.97 -9.75 1.09
CA VAL A 74 7.14 -9.23 0.36
C VAL A 74 8.12 -10.31 -0.15
N PRO A 75 8.59 -11.29 0.65
CA PRO A 75 9.70 -12.16 0.23
C PRO A 75 9.41 -13.06 -0.98
N ASN A 76 8.17 -13.04 -1.50
CA ASN A 76 7.72 -13.92 -2.57
C ASN A 76 7.40 -13.20 -3.88
N SER A 77 7.49 -11.86 -3.95
CA SER A 77 7.03 -11.14 -5.15
C SER A 77 7.64 -9.74 -5.31
N PRO A 78 8.26 -9.43 -6.47
CA PRO A 78 8.70 -8.06 -6.77
C PRO A 78 7.52 -7.08 -6.86
N PHE A 79 6.32 -7.58 -7.19
CA PHE A 79 5.12 -6.75 -7.24
C PHE A 79 4.65 -6.36 -5.83
N VAL A 80 4.73 -7.27 -4.86
CA VAL A 80 4.38 -6.95 -3.47
C VAL A 80 5.44 -6.05 -2.84
N GLU A 81 6.71 -6.24 -3.16
CA GLU A 81 7.80 -5.38 -2.70
C GLU A 81 7.62 -3.93 -3.16
N GLU A 82 7.36 -3.70 -4.45
CA GLU A 82 7.11 -2.35 -4.97
C GLU A 82 5.86 -1.71 -4.37
N LEU A 83 4.78 -2.49 -4.22
CA LEU A 83 3.55 -2.04 -3.56
C LEU A 83 3.86 -1.62 -2.11
N PHE A 84 4.58 -2.45 -1.35
CA PHE A 84 4.99 -2.17 0.02
C PHE A 84 5.81 -0.89 0.11
N ASN A 85 6.83 -0.74 -0.73
CA ASN A 85 7.69 0.43 -0.73
C ASN A 85 6.92 1.72 -1.01
N ASN A 86 5.97 1.68 -1.95
CA ASN A 86 5.16 2.85 -2.28
C ASN A 86 4.08 3.14 -1.23
N PHE A 87 3.49 2.10 -0.62
CA PHE A 87 2.56 2.26 0.51
C PHE A 87 3.27 2.84 1.74
N LEU A 88 4.49 2.38 2.03
CA LEU A 88 5.26 2.83 3.20
C LEU A 88 5.58 4.32 3.14
N LYS A 89 5.83 4.88 1.95
CA LYS A 89 6.00 6.34 1.75
C LYS A 89 4.78 7.11 2.25
N ASP A 90 3.59 6.64 1.87
CA ASP A 90 2.33 7.28 2.25
C ASP A 90 2.01 7.10 3.74
N TYR A 91 2.28 5.93 4.31
CA TYR A 91 2.18 5.72 5.76
C TYR A 91 3.10 6.66 6.54
N ILE A 92 4.37 6.78 6.12
CA ILE A 92 5.34 7.71 6.75
C ILE A 92 4.85 9.15 6.63
N HIS A 93 4.32 9.57 5.48
CA HIS A 93 3.73 10.89 5.32
C HIS A 93 2.53 11.11 6.26
N PHE A 94 1.67 10.09 6.44
CA PHE A 94 0.53 10.17 7.35
C PHE A 94 0.95 10.39 8.81
N VAL A 95 2.00 9.70 9.29
CA VAL A 95 2.52 9.88 10.65
C VAL A 95 3.40 11.13 10.79
N ASN A 96 4.12 11.51 9.73
CA ASN A 96 4.96 12.69 9.66
C ASN A 96 4.81 13.42 8.31
N PRO A 97 3.95 14.46 8.24
CA PRO A 97 3.63 15.18 7.00
C PRO A 97 4.79 15.91 6.32
N GLU A 98 5.96 16.00 6.96
CA GLU A 98 7.17 16.57 6.35
C GLU A 98 7.82 15.62 5.32
N HIS A 99 7.45 14.34 5.33
CA HIS A 99 7.92 13.36 4.35
C HIS A 99 7.14 13.42 3.03
N ILE A 100 7.70 12.80 2.00
CA ILE A 100 7.13 12.78 0.65
C ILE A 100 5.83 11.97 0.64
N TYR A 101 4.76 12.59 0.14
CA TYR A 101 3.53 11.89 -0.23
C TYR A 101 3.65 11.31 -1.64
N HIS A 102 3.29 10.05 -1.83
CA HIS A 102 3.34 9.39 -3.12
C HIS A 102 2.10 9.78 -3.94
N LEU A 103 2.31 10.65 -4.93
CA LEU A 103 1.22 11.27 -5.71
C LEU A 103 0.59 10.37 -6.79
N ALA A 104 1.06 9.15 -6.98
CA ALA A 104 0.51 8.26 -8.00
C ALA A 104 -0.91 7.78 -7.63
N GLU A 105 -1.73 7.46 -8.63
CA GLU A 105 -3.09 6.93 -8.45
C GLU A 105 -3.10 5.48 -7.90
N TYR A 106 -1.99 4.77 -8.06
CA TYR A 106 -1.82 3.37 -7.66
C TYR A 106 -0.43 3.19 -7.05
N TYR A 107 -0.25 2.15 -6.22
CA TYR A 107 1.06 1.77 -5.67
C TYR A 107 1.89 0.93 -6.63
N LEU A 108 1.32 0.55 -7.77
CA LEU A 108 1.96 -0.17 -8.86
C LEU A 108 1.69 0.56 -10.18
N THR A 109 2.62 0.43 -11.13
CA THR A 109 2.50 1.03 -12.45
C THR A 109 2.53 -0.05 -13.52
N ASP A 110 1.83 0.19 -14.63
CA ASP A 110 1.77 -0.77 -15.73
C ASP A 110 3.18 -1.02 -16.32
N ASP A 111 4.04 0.01 -16.37
CA ASP A 111 5.44 -0.11 -16.77
C ASP A 111 6.24 -1.05 -15.85
N PHE A 112 6.07 -0.92 -14.53
CA PHE A 112 6.72 -1.82 -13.57
C PHE A 112 6.23 -3.26 -13.76
N ILE A 113 4.92 -3.46 -13.94
CA ILE A 113 4.34 -4.78 -14.18
C ILE A 113 4.91 -5.38 -15.47
N LEU A 114 4.91 -4.62 -16.57
CA LEU A 114 5.40 -5.09 -17.87
C LEU A 114 6.86 -5.51 -17.81
N LYS A 115 7.71 -4.72 -17.13
CA LYS A 115 9.14 -5.01 -16.98
C LYS A 115 9.38 -6.32 -16.22
N HIS A 116 8.76 -6.47 -15.05
CA HIS A 116 9.06 -7.58 -14.14
C HIS A 116 8.26 -8.85 -14.43
N LYS A 117 7.14 -8.77 -15.18
CA LYS A 117 6.38 -9.95 -15.61
C LYS A 117 7.19 -10.84 -16.55
N SER A 118 7.99 -10.25 -17.44
CA SER A 118 8.90 -10.99 -18.34
C SER A 118 9.96 -11.80 -17.58
N GLU A 119 10.55 -11.20 -16.55
CA GLU A 119 11.61 -11.81 -15.74
C GLU A 119 11.02 -12.89 -14.82
N TRP A 120 9.86 -12.61 -14.23
CA TRP A 120 9.17 -13.51 -13.32
C TRP A 120 8.65 -14.79 -14.02
N LEU A 121 8.13 -14.67 -15.25
CA LEU A 121 7.73 -15.84 -16.05
C LEU A 121 8.93 -16.73 -16.43
N GLN A 122 10.13 -16.14 -16.62
CA GLN A 122 11.33 -16.89 -16.96
C GLN A 122 11.87 -17.71 -15.78
N ASP A 123 11.77 -17.20 -14.56
CA ASP A 123 12.23 -17.90 -13.35
C ASP A 123 11.32 -19.07 -12.93
N GLN A 124 10.04 -19.07 -13.36
CA GLN A 124 9.13 -20.21 -13.15
C GLN A 124 9.27 -21.32 -14.18
N THR A 125 9.97 -21.09 -15.31
CA THR A 125 10.25 -22.16 -16.28
C THR A 125 11.33 -23.09 -15.73
N PRO A 126 11.06 -24.40 -15.55
CA PRO A 126 12.10 -25.33 -15.13
C PRO A 126 13.21 -25.32 -16.18
N LYS A 127 14.42 -24.94 -15.77
CA LYS A 127 15.61 -25.08 -16.61
C LYS A 127 15.83 -26.57 -16.83
N ILE A 128 15.38 -27.09 -17.97
CA ILE A 128 15.68 -28.45 -18.41
C ILE A 128 17.21 -28.54 -18.54
N ARG A 129 17.86 -29.08 -17.51
CA ARG A 129 19.26 -29.46 -17.59
C ARG A 129 19.29 -30.83 -18.24
N TYR A 130 19.69 -30.86 -19.51
CA TYR A 130 20.15 -32.11 -20.12
C TYR A 130 21.41 -32.54 -19.36
N ILE A 131 21.32 -33.67 -18.67
CA ILE A 131 22.44 -34.37 -18.01
C ILE A 131 22.93 -35.45 -18.96
#